data_AF-A0A2W6WNU0-F1
#
_entry.id   AF-A0A2W6WNU0-F1
#
_cell.length_a   1.000
_cell.length_b   1.000
_cell.length_c   1.000
_cell.angle_alpha   90.00
_cell.angle_beta   90.00
_cell.angle_gamma   90.00
#
_symmetry.space_group_name_H-M   'P 1'
#
loop_
_entity.id
_entity.type
_entity.pdbx_description
1 polymer ?
#
loop_
_entity_poly.entity_id
_entity_poly.type
_entity_poly.pdbx_seq_one_letter_code
_entity_poly.pdbx_strand_id
1 'polypeptide(L)'
;MQTHRDIDFGDGTYTFRLTMAGIIAIEEKCNARIGAVHRHLLAGRYANEKADFGYSLEGDYGAVELLEICRQGLIGGGAGFSDGREIKMSDYLATHLVRTYLHPENGNPLMKAWDLATAIVQACVIGYEPEVEAQKKSQPRRKTKARTGTAGARS
;
A
#
# COMPACT_ATOMS: atom_id res chain seq x y z
N MET A 1 -0.39 -7.66 15.43
CA MET A 1 0.49 -6.58 14.95
C MET A 1 1.32 -6.99 13.73
N GLN A 2 1.09 -6.33 12.60
CA GLN A 2 1.77 -6.51 11.31
C GLN A 2 2.50 -5.22 10.91
N THR A 3 3.51 -5.31 10.06
CA THR A 3 4.31 -4.15 9.58
C THR A 3 4.13 -3.84 8.09
N HIS A 4 3.07 -4.41 7.51
CA HIS A 4 2.62 -4.11 6.15
C HIS A 4 1.13 -3.78 6.19
N ARG A 5 0.65 -3.15 5.12
CA ARG A 5 -0.77 -2.83 4.93
C ARG A 5 -1.17 -3.15 3.50
N ASP A 6 -2.29 -3.83 3.34
CA ASP A 6 -2.96 -3.92 2.06
C ASP A 6 -3.92 -2.75 1.94
N ILE A 7 -3.73 -1.90 0.93
CA ILE A 7 -4.45 -0.64 0.78
C ILE A 7 -4.98 -0.53 -0.65
N ASP A 8 -6.25 -0.14 -0.77
CA ASP A 8 -6.84 0.23 -2.05
C ASP A 8 -6.21 1.53 -2.56
N PHE A 9 -5.56 1.44 -3.71
CA PHE A 9 -4.75 2.51 -4.27
C PHE A 9 -4.80 2.47 -5.80
N GLY A 10 -5.26 3.56 -6.42
CA GLY A 10 -5.33 3.65 -7.87
C GLY A 10 -6.31 2.64 -8.48
N ASP A 11 -5.78 1.68 -9.22
CA ASP A 11 -6.50 0.65 -9.97
C ASP A 11 -6.66 -0.69 -9.23
N GLY A 12 -6.15 -0.80 -8.00
CA GLY A 12 -6.23 -2.07 -7.28
C GLY A 12 -5.90 -1.98 -5.80
N THR A 13 -5.72 -3.14 -5.19
CA THR A 13 -5.26 -3.27 -3.80
C THR A 13 -3.80 -3.67 -3.82
N TYR A 14 -2.94 -2.90 -3.14
CA TYR A 14 -1.51 -3.15 -3.12
C TYR A 14 -1.01 -3.38 -1.71
N THR A 15 -0.05 -4.29 -1.56
CA THR A 15 0.66 -4.47 -0.29
C THR A 15 1.73 -3.39 -0.21
N PHE A 16 1.71 -2.64 0.88
CA PHE A 16 2.73 -1.65 1.21
C PHE A 16 3.52 -2.10 2.43
N ARG A 17 4.85 -2.06 2.32
CA ARG A 17 5.77 -2.41 3.41
C ARG A 17 7.08 -1.67 3.23
N LEU A 18 7.57 -1.05 4.30
CA LEU A 18 8.93 -0.53 4.32
C LEU A 18 9.90 -1.63 4.76
N THR A 19 10.85 -1.96 3.88
CA THR A 19 11.99 -2.82 4.20
C THR A 19 13.16 -1.96 4.67
N MET A 20 14.18 -2.57 5.29
CA MET A 20 15.38 -1.83 5.69
C MET A 20 16.07 -1.15 4.49
N ALA A 21 16.11 -1.82 3.34
CA ALA A 21 16.63 -1.24 2.11
C ALA A 21 15.79 -0.04 1.63
N GLY A 22 14.45 -0.13 1.73
CA GLY A 22 13.55 0.97 1.42
C GLY A 22 13.72 2.16 2.37
N ILE A 23 13.95 1.91 3.67
CA ILE A 23 14.23 2.95 4.66
C ILE A 23 15.52 3.70 4.28
N ILE A 24 16.61 2.97 4.01
CA ILE A 24 17.90 3.57 3.61
C ILE A 24 17.72 4.43 2.35
N ALA A 25 16.99 3.93 1.34
CA ALA A 25 16.74 4.67 0.11
C ALA A 25 15.92 5.97 0.35
N ILE A 26 14.95 5.94 1.28
CA ILE A 26 14.22 7.15 1.71
C ILE A 26 15.19 8.12 2.36
N GLU A 27 16.03 7.66 3.29
CA GLU A 27 16.96 8.52 4.03
C GLU A 27 17.97 9.20 3.09
N GLU A 28 18.51 8.45 2.14
CA GLU A 28 19.43 8.95 1.12
C GLU A 28 18.77 10.01 0.22
N LYS A 29 17.56 9.73 -0.27
CA LYS A 29 16.87 10.63 -1.22
C LYS A 29 16.32 11.88 -0.55
N CYS A 30 15.85 11.77 0.68
CA CYS A 30 15.30 12.89 1.45
C CYS A 30 16.39 13.66 2.22
N ASN A 31 17.61 13.12 2.28
CA ASN A 31 18.71 13.63 3.11
C ASN A 31 18.28 13.86 4.57
N ALA A 32 17.49 12.92 5.10
CA ALA A 32 16.88 13.00 6.43
C ALA A 32 16.75 11.60 7.03
N ARG A 33 17.03 11.45 8.33
CA ARG A 33 16.84 10.17 9.04
C ARG A 33 15.36 9.81 9.10
N ILE A 34 15.03 8.52 9.15
CA ILE A 34 13.65 8.02 9.16
C ILE A 34 12.85 8.55 10.34
N GLY A 35 13.48 8.81 11.49
CA GLY A 35 12.83 9.46 12.63
C GLY A 35 12.45 10.91 12.37
N ALA A 36 13.25 11.66 11.60
CA ALA A 36 12.91 13.02 11.19
C ALA A 36 11.77 13.01 10.16
N VAL A 37 11.82 12.11 9.18
CA VAL A 37 10.74 11.89 8.22
C VAL A 37 9.43 11.52 8.92
N HIS A 38 9.48 10.62 9.91
CA HIS A 38 8.31 10.26 10.72
C HIS A 38 7.74 11.46 11.47
N ARG A 39 8.59 12.32 12.06
CA ARG A 39 8.17 13.56 12.71
C ARG A 39 7.48 14.53 11.73
N HIS A 40 8.04 14.72 10.54
CA HIS A 40 7.47 15.58 9.50
C HIS A 40 6.08 15.07 9.07
N LEU A 41 5.93 13.76 8.89
CA LEU A 41 4.67 13.13 8.52
C LEU A 41 3.57 13.29 9.59
N LEU A 42 3.94 13.24 10.87
CA LEU A 42 2.98 13.34 11.98
C LEU A 42 2.65 14.79 12.35
N ALA A 43 3.41 15.77 11.90
CA ALA A 43 3.08 17.18 12.11
C ALA A 43 1.70 17.49 11.51
N GLY A 44 0.77 18.00 12.32
CA GLY A 44 -0.61 18.25 11.90
C GLY A 44 -1.49 17.00 11.78
N ARG A 45 -1.05 15.82 12.25
CA ARG A 45 -1.89 14.62 12.36
C ARG A 45 -2.56 14.55 13.72
N TYR A 46 -3.86 14.35 13.69
CA TYR A 46 -4.71 14.28 14.87
C TYR A 46 -5.58 13.02 14.82
N ALA A 47 -5.80 12.43 16.00
CA ALA A 47 -6.73 11.34 16.20
C ALA A 47 -7.84 11.80 17.13
N ASN A 48 -9.09 11.50 16.79
CA ASN A 48 -10.23 11.63 17.69
C ASN A 48 -10.98 10.31 17.79
N GLU A 49 -12.04 10.24 18.60
CA GLU A 49 -12.84 9.02 18.81
C GLU A 49 -13.47 8.44 17.53
N LYS A 50 -13.54 9.22 16.44
CA LYS A 50 -14.21 8.85 15.19
C LYS A 50 -13.26 8.51 14.06
N ALA A 51 -12.11 9.19 13.96
CA ALA A 51 -11.15 8.99 12.88
C ALA A 51 -9.81 9.70 13.13
N ASP A 52 -8.79 9.22 12.43
CA ASP A 52 -7.54 9.95 12.19
C ASP A 52 -7.75 10.95 11.04
N PHE A 53 -7.27 12.19 11.21
CA PHE A 53 -7.35 13.23 10.19
C PHE A 53 -6.10 14.11 10.16
N GLY A 54 -5.83 14.73 9.01
CA GLY A 54 -4.73 15.68 8.83
C GLY A 54 -5.23 17.12 8.77
N TYR A 55 -4.65 18.00 9.58
CA TYR A 55 -4.86 19.44 9.51
C TYR A 55 -3.75 20.08 8.69
N SER A 56 -4.06 20.41 7.44
CA SER A 56 -3.06 20.82 6.43
C SER A 56 -2.30 22.09 6.76
N LEU A 57 -2.85 22.99 7.60
CA LEU A 57 -2.17 24.22 8.02
C LEU A 57 -0.98 23.98 8.96
N GLU A 58 -0.89 22.78 9.54
CA GLU A 58 0.19 22.37 10.45
C GLU A 58 1.06 21.24 9.89
N GLY A 59 0.82 20.83 8.63
CA GLY A 59 1.63 19.81 7.96
C GLY A 59 3.04 20.31 7.68
N ASP A 60 4.05 19.48 8.00
CA ASP A 60 5.49 19.79 7.82
C ASP A 60 6.17 18.78 6.87
N TYR A 61 5.41 18.15 5.98
CA TYR A 61 5.91 17.12 5.06
C TYR A 61 6.47 17.69 3.76
N GLY A 62 7.53 17.07 3.24
CA GLY A 62 8.06 17.35 1.91
C GLY A 62 7.39 16.51 0.82
N ALA A 63 7.09 17.10 -0.34
CA ALA A 63 6.51 16.35 -1.47
C ALA A 63 7.39 15.18 -1.92
N VAL A 64 8.72 15.36 -1.91
CA VAL A 64 9.69 14.29 -2.24
C VAL A 64 9.62 13.16 -1.21
N GLU A 65 9.49 13.50 0.08
CA GLU A 65 9.36 12.51 1.16
C GLU A 65 8.10 11.66 0.94
N LEU A 66 6.95 12.30 0.73
CA LEU A 66 5.68 11.59 0.54
C LEU A 66 5.74 10.59 -0.61
N LEU A 67 6.21 11.04 -1.77
CA LEU A 67 6.24 10.23 -2.98
C LEU A 67 7.26 9.09 -2.87
N GLU A 68 8.42 9.35 -2.28
CA GLU A 68 9.43 8.31 -2.11
C GLU A 68 9.00 7.25 -1.09
N ILE A 69 8.36 7.64 0.01
CA ILE A 69 7.81 6.71 1.00
C ILE A 69 6.77 5.79 0.35
N CYS A 70 5.85 6.34 -0.43
CA CYS A 70 4.85 5.54 -1.14
C CYS A 70 5.51 4.57 -2.14
N ARG A 71 6.51 5.05 -2.90
CA ARG A 71 7.24 4.24 -3.88
C ARG A 71 7.98 3.07 -3.23
N GLN A 72 8.73 3.33 -2.16
CA GLN A 72 9.46 2.31 -1.41
C GLN A 72 8.52 1.37 -0.67
N GLY A 73 7.37 1.87 -0.20
CA GLY A 73 6.30 1.05 0.37
C GLY A 73 5.78 0.02 -0.62
N LEU A 74 5.48 0.41 -1.87
CA LEU A 74 5.07 -0.51 -2.93
C LEU A 74 6.15 -1.55 -3.23
N ILE A 75 7.40 -1.09 -3.46
CA ILE A 75 8.53 -1.98 -3.77
C ILE A 75 8.75 -3.00 -2.66
N GLY A 76 8.74 -2.56 -1.41
CA GLY A 76 8.95 -3.44 -0.26
C GLY A 76 7.78 -4.38 0.04
N GLY A 77 6.56 -4.02 -0.38
CA GLY A 77 5.40 -4.90 -0.31
C GLY A 77 5.39 -5.99 -1.40
N GLY A 78 5.91 -5.69 -2.58
CA GLY A 78 6.25 -6.69 -3.61
C GLY A 78 5.07 -7.29 -4.37
N ALA A 79 3.82 -6.98 -3.99
CA ALA A 79 2.61 -7.58 -4.54
C ALA A 79 1.44 -6.59 -4.62
N GLY A 80 0.50 -6.87 -5.51
CA GLY A 80 -0.80 -6.22 -5.58
C GLY A 80 -1.81 -7.04 -6.36
N PHE A 81 -3.05 -6.57 -6.38
CA PHE A 81 -4.17 -7.18 -7.08
C PHE A 81 -4.95 -6.09 -7.82
N SER A 82 -4.94 -6.14 -9.15
CA SER A 82 -5.65 -5.18 -10.02
C SER A 82 -6.25 -5.94 -11.20
N ASP A 83 -7.44 -5.50 -11.65
CA ASP A 83 -8.22 -6.14 -12.72
C ASP A 83 -8.41 -7.66 -12.54
N GLY A 84 -8.60 -8.11 -11.30
CA GLY A 84 -8.83 -9.51 -10.97
C GLY A 84 -7.58 -10.40 -11.07
N ARG A 85 -6.37 -9.81 -11.15
CA ARG A 85 -5.11 -10.52 -11.31
C ARG A 85 -4.09 -10.09 -10.25
N GLU A 86 -3.31 -11.07 -9.80
CA GLU A 86 -2.12 -10.79 -8.98
C GLU A 86 -1.03 -10.15 -9.84
N ILE A 87 -0.44 -9.09 -9.32
CA ILE A 87 0.61 -8.32 -9.94
C ILE A 87 1.83 -8.35 -9.03
N LYS A 88 2.98 -8.73 -9.59
CA LYS A 88 4.26 -8.60 -8.91
C LYS A 88 4.75 -7.17 -9.01
N MET A 89 5.07 -6.56 -7.87
CA MET A 89 5.55 -5.19 -7.84
C MET A 89 7.01 -5.11 -8.27
N SER A 90 7.30 -4.24 -9.23
CA SER A 90 8.65 -3.91 -9.68
C SER A 90 8.93 -2.42 -9.43
N ASP A 91 10.20 -2.03 -9.47
CA ASP A 91 10.61 -0.63 -9.31
C ASP A 91 9.97 0.29 -10.37
N TYR A 92 9.94 -0.18 -11.62
CA TYR A 92 9.27 0.53 -12.72
C TYR A 92 7.77 0.70 -12.45
N LEU A 93 7.09 -0.37 -12.05
CA LEU A 93 5.65 -0.32 -11.79
C LEU A 93 5.32 0.58 -10.60
N ALA A 94 6.07 0.48 -9.49
CA ALA A 94 5.89 1.36 -8.33
C ALA A 94 6.08 2.83 -8.70
N THR A 95 7.10 3.14 -9.49
CA THR A 95 7.36 4.50 -10.00
C THR A 95 6.21 4.98 -10.89
N HIS A 96 5.71 4.12 -11.78
CA HIS A 96 4.57 4.43 -12.63
C HIS A 96 3.31 4.72 -11.80
N LEU A 97 2.95 3.85 -10.86
CA LEU A 97 1.76 4.01 -10.02
C LEU A 97 1.80 5.29 -9.17
N VAL A 98 2.94 5.56 -8.53
CA VAL A 98 3.13 6.80 -7.76
C VAL A 98 3.01 8.03 -8.66
N ARG A 99 3.65 7.99 -9.83
CA ARG A 99 3.54 9.09 -10.80
C ARG A 99 2.09 9.31 -11.21
N THR A 100 1.39 8.25 -11.61
CA THR A 100 0.02 8.32 -12.12
C THR A 100 -0.98 8.77 -11.06
N TYR A 101 -0.94 8.20 -9.85
CA TYR A 101 -2.00 8.39 -8.85
C TYR A 101 -1.69 9.36 -7.70
N LEU A 102 -0.42 9.75 -7.50
CA LEU A 102 -0.01 10.62 -6.39
C LEU A 102 0.68 11.91 -6.84
N HIS A 103 1.23 11.97 -8.04
CA HIS A 103 2.00 13.14 -8.48
C HIS A 103 1.09 14.35 -8.76
N PRO A 104 1.41 15.56 -8.24
CA PRO A 104 0.59 16.76 -8.45
C PRO A 104 0.48 17.21 -9.91
N GLU A 105 1.51 16.94 -10.74
CA GLU A 105 1.48 17.26 -12.17
C GLU A 105 0.34 16.53 -12.92
N ASN A 106 -0.17 15.42 -12.38
CA ASN A 106 -1.32 14.70 -12.91
C ASN A 106 -2.65 15.15 -12.27
N GLY A 107 -2.66 16.28 -11.55
CA GLY A 107 -3.84 16.83 -10.89
C GLY A 107 -4.17 16.17 -9.54
N ASN A 108 -3.27 15.35 -9.00
CA ASN A 108 -3.52 14.65 -7.73
C ASN A 108 -3.22 15.56 -6.52
N PRO A 109 -4.12 15.63 -5.52
CA PRO A 109 -3.86 16.38 -4.30
C PRO A 109 -2.82 15.65 -3.43
N LEU A 110 -1.83 16.40 -2.92
CA LEU A 110 -0.77 15.86 -2.04
C LEU A 110 -1.31 15.23 -0.76
N MET A 111 -2.50 15.62 -0.31
CA MET A 111 -3.14 15.07 0.88
C MET A 111 -3.30 13.54 0.79
N LYS A 112 -3.62 13.00 -0.40
CA LYS A 112 -3.71 11.54 -0.62
C LYS A 112 -2.36 10.85 -0.41
N ALA A 113 -1.29 11.46 -0.93
CA ALA A 113 0.06 10.94 -0.74
C ALA A 113 0.48 11.03 0.73
N TRP A 114 0.05 12.08 1.44
CA TRP A 114 0.33 12.25 2.85
C TRP A 114 -0.39 11.18 3.70
N ASP A 115 -1.66 10.92 3.44
CA ASP A 115 -2.44 9.88 4.14
C ASP A 115 -1.81 8.51 3.95
N LEU A 116 -1.49 8.16 2.70
CA LEU A 116 -0.85 6.90 2.36
C LEU A 116 0.55 6.77 2.99
N ALA A 117 1.40 7.79 2.88
CA ALA A 117 2.73 7.77 3.47
C ALA A 117 2.69 7.63 5.00
N THR A 118 1.74 8.31 5.65
CA THR A 118 1.52 8.21 7.10
C THR A 118 1.13 6.78 7.48
N ALA A 119 0.18 6.19 6.77
CA ALA A 119 -0.25 4.81 6.98
C ALA A 119 0.90 3.79 6.85
N ILE A 120 1.77 3.98 5.87
CA ILE A 120 2.93 3.12 5.61
C ILE A 120 3.97 3.23 6.73
N VAL A 121 4.35 4.46 7.11
CA VAL A 121 5.39 4.69 8.11
C VAL A 121 4.90 4.29 9.51
N GLN A 122 3.65 4.60 9.87
CA GLN A 122 3.09 4.16 11.15
C GLN A 122 3.09 2.63 11.28
N ALA A 123 2.70 1.90 10.23
CA ALA A 123 2.78 0.44 10.22
C ALA A 123 4.22 -0.07 10.41
N CYS A 124 5.22 0.65 9.89
CA CYS A 124 6.62 0.30 10.09
C CYS A 124 7.13 0.60 11.52
N VAL A 125 6.74 1.74 12.10
CA VAL A 125 7.29 2.24 13.37
C VAL A 125 6.55 1.67 14.58
N ILE A 126 5.23 1.67 14.54
CA ILE A 126 4.36 1.30 15.66
C ILE A 126 3.77 -0.10 15.44
N GLY A 127 3.64 -0.52 14.19
CA GLY A 127 2.87 -1.68 13.81
C GLY A 127 1.42 -1.32 13.50
N TYR A 128 0.73 -2.24 12.84
CA TYR A 128 -0.66 -2.11 12.43
C TYR A 128 -1.45 -3.35 12.85
N GLU A 129 -2.62 -3.15 13.45
CA GLU A 129 -3.59 -4.22 13.70
C GLU A 129 -4.72 -4.02 12.68
N PRO A 130 -4.90 -4.94 11.70
CA PRO A 130 -6.02 -4.81 10.78
C PRO A 130 -7.32 -4.95 11.56
N GLU A 131 -8.29 -4.08 11.28
CA GLU A 131 -9.66 -4.30 11.73
C GLU A 131 -10.15 -5.60 11.10
N VAL A 132 -10.30 -6.65 11.92
CA VAL A 132 -10.80 -7.93 11.47
C VAL A 132 -12.29 -7.76 11.20
N GLU A 133 -12.64 -7.34 9.98
CA GLU A 133 -14.02 -7.42 9.55
C GLU A 133 -14.47 -8.89 9.59
N ALA A 134 -15.41 -9.16 10.49
CA ALA A 134 -16.10 -10.42 10.60
C ALA A 134 -16.93 -10.70 9.34
N GLN A 135 -16.34 -11.23 8.27
CA GLN A 135 -17.04 -12.00 7.24
C GLN A 135 -16.11 -12.78 6.28
N LYS A 136 -15.49 -13.83 6.83
CA LYS A 136 -15.46 -15.12 6.12
C LYS A 136 -16.91 -15.60 5.93
N LYS A 137 -17.56 -15.27 4.82
CA LYS A 137 -18.69 -16.06 4.31
C LYS A 137 -18.55 -16.35 2.82
N SER A 138 -18.10 -17.57 2.58
CA SER A 138 -18.50 -18.49 1.50
C SER A 138 -18.26 -18.07 0.04
N GLN A 139 -17.19 -18.60 -0.55
CA GLN A 139 -17.32 -19.28 -1.83
C GLN A 139 -17.16 -20.80 -1.62
N PRO A 140 -18.19 -21.61 -1.89
CA PRO A 140 -18.02 -23.06 -1.90
C PRO A 140 -17.15 -23.44 -3.10
N ARG A 141 -16.01 -24.09 -2.83
CA ARG A 141 -15.21 -24.81 -3.82
C ARG A 141 -16.12 -25.69 -4.66
N ARG A 142 -16.38 -25.30 -5.91
CA ARG A 142 -17.08 -26.12 -6.89
C ARG A 142 -16.20 -27.33 -7.19
N LYS A 143 -16.56 -28.49 -6.62
CA LYS A 143 -15.90 -29.77 -6.88
C LYS A 143 -15.97 -30.06 -8.38
N THR A 144 -14.82 -30.05 -9.03
CA THR A 144 -14.62 -30.58 -10.39
C THR A 144 -14.91 -32.07 -10.34
N LYS A 145 -16.04 -32.51 -10.89
CA LYS A 145 -16.25 -33.93 -11.23
C LYS A 145 -15.45 -34.22 -12.48
N ALA A 146 -14.23 -34.73 -12.31
CA ALA A 146 -13.59 -35.55 -13.31
C ALA A 146 -14.37 -36.88 -13.41
N ARG A 147 -14.82 -37.25 -14.61
CA ARG A 147 -15.11 -38.65 -14.90
C ARG A 147 -14.58 -38.97 -16.29
N THR A 148 -13.46 -39.69 -16.25
CA THR A 148 -12.72 -40.33 -17.34
C THR A 148 -13.58 -41.37 -18.05
N GLY A 149 -13.34 -41.58 -19.35
CA GLY A 149 -14.23 -42.27 -20.29
C GLY A 149 -14.07 -43.79 -20.41
N THR A 150 -14.83 -44.38 -21.36
CA THR A 150 -14.61 -45.68 -22.04
C THR A 150 -15.71 -45.80 -23.13
N ALA A 151 -15.42 -45.61 -24.42
CA ALA A 151 -15.00 -46.61 -25.42
C ALA A 151 -15.99 -47.79 -25.64
N GLY A 152 -16.70 -47.74 -26.77
CA GLY A 152 -16.95 -48.86 -27.69
C GLY A 152 -18.00 -49.92 -27.36
N ALA A 153 -19.06 -50.03 -28.18
CA ALA A 153 -19.57 -51.31 -28.68
C ALA A 153 -20.51 -51.10 -29.89
N ARG A 154 -20.26 -51.88 -30.94
CA ARG A 154 -21.06 -52.07 -32.15
C ARG A 154 -22.37 -52.80 -31.84
N SER A 155 -23.42 -52.56 -32.63
CA SER A 155 -24.25 -53.56 -33.34
C SER A 155 -25.19 -52.81 -34.28
#